data_AF-A0AAE0W9U7-F1
#
_entry.id   AF-A0AAE0W9U7-F1
#
_cell.length_a   1.000
_cell.length_b   1.000
_cell.length_c   1.000
_cell.angle_alpha   90.00
_cell.angle_beta   90.00
_cell.angle_gamma   90.00
#
_symmetry.space_group_name_H-M   'P 1'
#
loop_
_entity.id
_entity.type
_entity.pdbx_description
1 polymer ?
#
loop_
_entity_poly.entity_id
_entity_poly.type
_entity_poly.pdbx_seq_one_letter_code
_entity_poly.pdbx_strand_id
1 'polypeptide(L)'
;MSFGRKCPKCRKSGLFRNYLDMEKQCRSCGLNLTAYREGFAGSLVINYSVSLVFAVLYLFAAYQAGMSETLLTVSAGGVALTVMLLIFPIVKTYWLHLLYNTGFLQESAGRRGKHTTVKHSNKNTLRYDWLFIDLDGTIVTDDFTLPERTVTAIEELKKIIRVSVATGRSYTSAKVYLKKLQISEMCIFQNGAILKNPLTGELSVLHRIDAELAHGIIDISYRAGTKLYGRFSGNRRRDEAGGQSGRAGILYPSDNAFFGNTQNRIRFFRSHDKFWEITHANVSKGNAVQIFSREYGIPQARIAAVGDHDNDLEMIAWVGKGMCVETASENLKKLTQFRIPGPEQCGAEKLRNMLLT
;
A
#
# COMPACT_ATOMS: atom_id res chain seq x y z
N MET A 1 12.06 -35.72 -18.30
CA MET A 1 12.82 -34.57 -17.78
C MET A 1 11.85 -33.53 -17.19
N SER A 2 11.84 -33.35 -15.87
CA SER A 2 10.97 -32.41 -15.11
C SER A 2 11.43 -30.94 -15.26
N PHE A 3 11.63 -30.50 -16.51
CA PHE A 3 11.88 -29.10 -16.80
C PHE A 3 10.51 -28.42 -16.98
N GLY A 4 10.20 -27.44 -16.14
CA GLY A 4 9.02 -26.61 -16.35
C GLY A 4 7.92 -26.65 -15.28
N ARG A 5 8.16 -27.19 -14.07
CA ARG A 5 7.26 -27.00 -12.91
C ARG A 5 8.00 -26.72 -11.59
N LYS A 6 9.23 -26.23 -11.69
CA LYS A 6 10.13 -26.00 -10.56
C LYS A 6 10.31 -24.51 -10.31
N CYS A 7 10.56 -24.14 -9.05
CA CYS A 7 10.80 -22.75 -8.65
C CYS A 7 11.82 -22.06 -9.56
N PRO A 8 11.53 -20.85 -10.08
CA PRO A 8 12.43 -20.20 -11.02
C PRO A 8 13.77 -19.76 -10.41
N LYS A 9 13.77 -19.50 -9.09
CA LYS A 9 14.96 -19.15 -8.31
C LYS A 9 15.81 -20.37 -7.96
N CYS A 10 15.27 -21.30 -7.16
CA CYS A 10 16.09 -22.35 -6.57
C CYS A 10 16.04 -23.70 -7.28
N ARG A 11 15.08 -23.92 -8.19
CA ARG A 11 14.85 -25.21 -8.87
C ARG A 11 14.61 -26.44 -7.96
N LYS A 12 14.59 -26.28 -6.63
CA LYS A 12 14.45 -27.37 -5.65
C LYS A 12 13.00 -27.76 -5.34
N SER A 13 12.11 -26.79 -5.16
CA SER A 13 10.68 -27.05 -4.90
C SER A 13 9.85 -27.06 -6.18
N GLY A 14 8.81 -27.91 -6.19
CA GLY A 14 7.72 -27.82 -7.16
C GLY A 14 6.86 -26.57 -6.94
N LEU A 15 6.28 -26.04 -8.02
CA LEU A 15 5.43 -24.85 -8.01
C LEU A 15 3.97 -25.15 -7.67
N PHE A 16 3.51 -26.37 -7.88
CA PHE A 16 2.11 -26.76 -7.80
C PHE A 16 1.88 -27.73 -6.65
N ARG A 17 0.82 -27.50 -5.87
CA ARG A 17 0.30 -28.47 -4.90
C ARG A 17 -0.37 -29.62 -5.65
N ASN A 18 -1.32 -29.24 -6.50
CA ASN A 18 -2.07 -30.10 -7.40
C ASN A 18 -2.03 -29.49 -8.81
N TYR A 19 -2.51 -30.22 -9.83
CA TYR A 19 -2.38 -29.80 -11.23
C TYR A 19 -2.88 -28.35 -11.52
N LEU A 20 -3.94 -27.91 -10.84
CA LEU A 20 -4.54 -26.59 -11.01
C LEU A 20 -4.22 -25.61 -9.87
N ASP A 21 -3.64 -26.08 -8.77
CA ASP A 21 -3.41 -25.28 -7.56
C ASP A 21 -1.92 -25.02 -7.36
N MET A 22 -1.56 -23.73 -7.33
CA MET A 22 -0.18 -23.28 -7.27
C MET A 22 0.17 -22.83 -5.86
N GLU A 23 1.38 -23.16 -5.42
CA GLU A 23 1.91 -22.64 -4.15
C GLU A 23 2.02 -21.11 -4.20
N LYS A 24 1.61 -20.46 -3.11
CA LYS A 24 1.80 -19.00 -2.96
C LYS A 24 3.28 -18.64 -2.78
N GLN A 25 4.06 -19.55 -2.23
CA GLN A 25 5.47 -19.34 -1.89
C GLN A 25 6.29 -20.61 -2.10
N CYS A 26 7.53 -20.47 -2.56
CA CYS A 26 8.45 -21.58 -2.70
C CYS A 26 8.89 -22.13 -1.33
N ARG A 27 8.63 -23.41 -1.06
CA ARG A 27 8.98 -24.07 0.20
C ARG A 27 10.49 -24.12 0.48
N SER A 28 11.33 -24.17 -0.57
CA SER A 28 12.79 -24.27 -0.41
C SER A 28 13.52 -22.93 -0.27
N CYS A 29 13.10 -21.87 -0.97
CA CYS A 29 13.83 -20.60 -1.00
C CYS A 29 12.99 -19.39 -0.61
N GLY A 30 11.74 -19.60 -0.24
CA GLY A 30 10.84 -18.54 0.21
C GLY A 30 10.35 -17.61 -0.89
N LEU A 31 10.74 -17.77 -2.16
CA LEU A 31 10.27 -16.87 -3.23
C LEU A 31 8.73 -16.82 -3.27
N ASN A 32 8.15 -15.63 -3.15
CA ASN A 32 6.71 -15.42 -3.34
C ASN A 32 6.38 -15.59 -4.83
N LEU A 33 5.48 -16.52 -5.12
CA LEU A 33 5.08 -16.91 -6.48
C LEU A 33 3.78 -16.18 -6.91
N THR A 34 3.16 -15.41 -6.01
CA THR A 34 1.95 -14.62 -6.27
C THR A 34 2.31 -13.14 -6.38
N ALA A 35 2.52 -12.67 -7.61
CA ALA A 35 3.01 -11.31 -7.85
C ALA A 35 1.95 -10.19 -7.77
N TYR A 36 0.64 -10.47 -7.71
CA TYR A 36 -0.37 -9.38 -7.72
C TYR A 36 -1.76 -9.78 -7.21
N ARG A 37 -2.51 -8.79 -6.71
CA ARG A 37 -3.93 -8.90 -6.32
C ARG A 37 -4.89 -9.05 -7.51
N GLU A 38 -4.45 -8.76 -8.73
CA GLU A 38 -5.16 -9.03 -9.99
C GLU A 38 -4.31 -9.98 -10.83
N GLY A 39 -4.58 -11.27 -10.66
CA GLY A 39 -3.69 -12.36 -11.05
C GLY A 39 -3.39 -12.43 -12.54
N PHE A 40 -2.22 -12.97 -12.87
CA PHE A 40 -1.98 -13.86 -14.02
C PHE A 40 -2.49 -13.48 -15.41
N ALA A 41 -2.87 -12.23 -15.66
CA ALA A 41 -3.52 -11.80 -16.90
C ALA A 41 -2.69 -12.21 -18.14
N GLY A 42 -1.38 -12.00 -18.12
CA GLY A 42 -0.51 -12.40 -19.22
C GLY A 42 -0.44 -13.92 -19.43
N SER A 43 -0.36 -14.71 -18.36
CA SER A 43 -0.41 -16.18 -18.49
C SER A 43 -1.78 -16.69 -18.95
N LEU A 44 -2.88 -16.00 -18.59
CA LEU A 44 -4.21 -16.33 -19.08
C LEU A 44 -4.34 -16.03 -20.57
N VAL A 45 -3.86 -14.86 -21.01
CA VAL A 45 -3.84 -14.48 -22.44
C VAL A 45 -3.06 -15.53 -23.24
N ILE A 46 -1.86 -15.92 -22.80
CA ILE A 46 -1.08 -16.98 -23.48
C ILE A 46 -1.85 -18.30 -23.51
N ASN A 47 -2.48 -18.69 -22.39
CA ASN A 47 -3.23 -19.95 -22.29
C ASN A 47 -4.41 -19.97 -23.29
N TYR A 48 -5.18 -18.89 -23.36
CA TYR A 48 -6.29 -18.75 -24.29
C TYR A 48 -5.84 -18.69 -25.75
N SER A 49 -4.78 -17.92 -26.05
CA SER A 49 -4.25 -17.81 -27.42
C SER A 49 -3.76 -19.15 -27.96
N VAL A 50 -3.01 -19.92 -27.17
CA VAL A 50 -2.55 -21.25 -27.61
C VAL A 50 -3.74 -22.20 -27.78
N SER A 51 -4.69 -22.20 -26.84
CA SER A 51 -5.87 -23.06 -26.93
C SER A 51 -6.72 -22.77 -28.17
N LEU A 52 -6.85 -21.49 -28.54
CA LEU A 52 -7.56 -21.08 -29.75
C LEU A 52 -6.86 -21.57 -31.02
N VAL A 53 -5.54 -21.47 -31.11
CA VAL A 53 -4.77 -21.97 -32.26
C VAL A 53 -5.00 -23.47 -32.46
N PHE A 54 -4.93 -24.27 -31.39
CA PHE A 54 -5.20 -25.71 -31.47
C PHE A 54 -6.64 -26.02 -31.86
N ALA A 55 -7.61 -25.25 -31.38
CA ALA A 55 -9.02 -25.41 -31.77
C ALA A 55 -9.22 -25.14 -33.27
N VAL A 56 -8.58 -24.10 -33.81
CA VAL A 56 -8.64 -23.78 -35.25
C VAL A 56 -7.96 -24.86 -36.10
N LEU A 57 -6.78 -25.34 -35.68
CA LEU A 57 -6.09 -26.43 -36.38
C LEU A 57 -6.90 -27.73 -36.36
N TYR A 58 -7.56 -28.03 -35.23
CA TYR A 58 -8.46 -29.16 -35.11
C TYR A 58 -9.67 -29.02 -36.03
N LEU A 59 -10.33 -27.85 -36.05
CA LEU A 59 -11.46 -27.59 -36.93
C LEU A 59 -11.09 -27.82 -38.41
N PHE A 60 -9.92 -27.34 -38.83
CA PHE A 60 -9.43 -27.55 -40.18
C PHE A 60 -9.22 -29.04 -40.49
N ALA A 61 -8.54 -29.79 -39.62
CA ALA A 61 -8.30 -31.22 -39.82
C ALA A 61 -9.59 -32.05 -39.79
N ALA A 62 -10.50 -31.76 -38.86
CA ALA A 62 -11.78 -32.45 -38.71
C ALA A 62 -12.72 -32.19 -39.90
N TYR A 63 -12.69 -30.97 -40.45
CA TYR A 63 -13.42 -30.64 -41.68
C TYR A 63 -12.90 -31.46 -42.87
N GLN A 64 -11.57 -31.55 -43.05
CA GLN A 64 -10.96 -32.35 -44.11
C GLN A 64 -11.25 -33.86 -43.96
N ALA A 65 -11.48 -34.33 -42.74
CA ALA A 65 -11.86 -35.71 -42.44
C ALA A 65 -13.37 -36.00 -42.65
N GLY A 66 -14.17 -35.02 -43.09
CA GLY A 66 -15.60 -35.21 -43.38
C GLY A 66 -16.50 -35.33 -42.15
N MET A 67 -16.08 -34.79 -41.00
CA MET A 67 -16.92 -34.80 -39.78
C MET A 67 -18.17 -33.91 -39.95
N SER A 68 -19.30 -34.33 -39.36
CA SER A 68 -20.54 -33.54 -39.39
C SER A 68 -20.42 -32.23 -38.59
N GLU A 69 -21.15 -31.20 -39.00
CA GLU A 69 -21.07 -29.85 -38.39
C GLU A 69 -21.39 -29.83 -36.88
N THR A 70 -22.36 -30.64 -36.45
CA THR A 70 -22.71 -30.79 -35.04
C THR A 70 -21.56 -31.40 -34.25
N LEU A 71 -20.94 -32.46 -34.78
CA LEU A 71 -19.81 -33.12 -34.13
C LEU A 71 -18.59 -32.20 -34.08
N LEU A 72 -18.33 -31.47 -35.18
CA LEU A 72 -17.24 -30.50 -35.32
C LEU A 72 -17.31 -29.39 -34.26
N THR A 73 -18.49 -28.84 -34.02
CA THR A 73 -18.68 -27.73 -33.08
C THR A 73 -18.52 -28.19 -31.62
N VAL A 74 -19.11 -29.33 -31.26
CA VAL A 74 -19.02 -29.89 -29.91
C VAL A 74 -17.59 -30.34 -29.59
N SER A 75 -16.92 -31.00 -30.54
CA SER A 75 -15.56 -31.49 -30.33
C SER A 75 -14.52 -30.37 -30.32
N ALA A 76 -14.70 -29.29 -31.09
CA ALA A 76 -13.78 -28.14 -31.06
C ALA A 76 -13.76 -27.44 -29.69
N GLY A 77 -14.93 -27.27 -29.06
CA GLY A 77 -15.01 -26.75 -27.69
C GLY A 77 -14.31 -27.68 -26.68
N GLY A 78 -14.50 -28.99 -26.84
CA GLY A 78 -13.81 -30.01 -26.04
C GLY A 78 -12.29 -29.98 -26.21
N VAL A 79 -11.79 -29.83 -27.44
CA VAL A 79 -10.35 -29.70 -27.73
C VAL A 79 -9.78 -28.42 -27.13
N ALA A 80 -10.47 -27.28 -27.31
CA ALA A 80 -10.04 -26.01 -26.72
C ALA A 80 -9.91 -26.10 -25.19
N LEU A 81 -10.93 -26.64 -24.52
CA LEU A 81 -10.94 -26.84 -23.07
C LEU A 81 -9.84 -27.80 -22.62
N THR A 82 -9.66 -28.90 -23.36
CA THR A 82 -8.63 -29.92 -23.05
C THR A 82 -7.23 -29.33 -23.16
N VAL A 83 -6.94 -28.62 -24.25
CA VAL A 83 -5.65 -27.94 -24.45
C VAL A 83 -5.43 -26.89 -23.36
N MET A 84 -6.45 -26.09 -23.05
CA MET A 84 -6.40 -25.06 -22.01
C MET A 84 -6.02 -25.63 -20.64
N LEU A 85 -6.56 -26.79 -20.29
CA LEU A 85 -6.23 -27.49 -19.05
C LEU A 85 -4.82 -28.08 -19.13
N LEU A 86 -4.47 -28.77 -20.22
CA LEU A 86 -3.18 -29.45 -20.35
C LEU A 86 -1.99 -28.48 -20.28
N ILE A 87 -2.06 -27.33 -20.95
CA ILE A 87 -0.93 -26.40 -21.01
C ILE A 87 -0.86 -25.44 -19.81
N PHE A 88 -1.93 -25.35 -19.00
CA PHE A 88 -2.03 -24.40 -17.88
C PHE A 88 -0.79 -24.41 -16.96
N PRO A 89 -0.27 -25.55 -16.46
CA PRO A 89 0.89 -25.55 -15.56
C PRO A 89 2.18 -25.12 -16.27
N ILE A 90 2.27 -25.40 -17.57
CA ILE A 90 3.44 -25.08 -18.40
C ILE A 90 3.48 -23.56 -18.60
N VAL A 91 2.40 -22.98 -19.11
CA VAL A 91 2.29 -21.53 -19.36
C VAL A 91 2.56 -20.74 -18.08
N LYS A 92 1.96 -21.16 -16.96
CA LYS A 92 2.21 -20.54 -15.65
C LYS A 92 3.68 -20.58 -15.22
N THR A 93 4.34 -21.71 -15.43
CA THR A 93 5.75 -21.85 -15.04
C THR A 93 6.66 -21.00 -15.92
N TYR A 94 6.44 -20.98 -17.24
CA TYR A 94 7.20 -20.12 -18.14
C TYR A 94 6.96 -18.64 -17.87
N TRP A 95 5.71 -18.25 -17.59
CA TRP A 95 5.37 -16.88 -17.21
C TRP A 95 6.09 -16.45 -15.94
N LEU A 96 6.14 -17.31 -14.92
CA LEU A 96 6.92 -17.05 -13.70
C LEU A 96 8.43 -16.96 -13.99
N HIS A 97 8.95 -17.79 -14.89
CA HIS A 97 10.35 -17.67 -15.31
C HIS A 97 10.66 -16.36 -16.00
N LEU A 98 9.78 -15.93 -16.91
CA LEU A 98 9.89 -14.65 -17.59
C LEU A 98 9.89 -13.51 -16.57
N LEU A 99 8.89 -13.47 -15.69
CA LEU A 99 8.80 -12.43 -14.66
C LEU A 99 10.00 -12.43 -13.71
N TYR A 100 10.56 -13.58 -13.36
CA TYR A 100 11.75 -13.67 -12.52
C TYR A 100 12.99 -13.13 -13.25
N ASN A 101 13.19 -13.50 -14.51
CA ASN A 101 14.34 -13.07 -15.29
C ASN A 101 14.28 -11.58 -15.67
N THR A 102 13.08 -11.02 -15.86
CA THR A 102 12.89 -9.59 -16.12
C THR A 102 12.89 -8.74 -14.85
N GLY A 103 13.12 -9.35 -13.68
CA GLY A 103 13.15 -8.66 -12.39
C GLY A 103 11.78 -8.22 -11.87
N PHE A 104 10.68 -8.60 -12.52
CA PHE A 104 9.32 -8.31 -12.09
C PHE A 104 8.85 -9.17 -10.91
N LEU A 105 9.29 -10.43 -10.81
CA LEU A 105 9.20 -11.23 -9.60
C LEU A 105 10.40 -10.90 -8.71
N GLN A 106 10.28 -9.82 -7.94
CA GLN A 106 11.19 -9.57 -6.82
C GLN A 106 10.62 -10.13 -5.51
N GLU A 107 11.56 -10.57 -4.67
CA GLU A 107 11.38 -11.31 -3.43
C GLU A 107 10.28 -10.72 -2.52
N SER A 108 9.20 -11.46 -2.31
CA SER A 108 8.31 -11.24 -1.16
C SER A 108 8.34 -12.40 -0.16
N ALA A 109 9.50 -13.05 -0.01
CA ALA A 109 9.83 -13.59 1.31
C ALA A 109 11.32 -13.79 1.53
N GLY A 110 11.72 -13.56 2.77
CA GLY A 110 13.05 -13.84 3.28
C GLY A 110 14.03 -12.69 3.24
N ARG A 111 13.59 -11.48 2.88
CA ARG A 111 14.22 -10.27 3.41
C ARG A 111 13.41 -9.89 4.67
N ARG A 112 13.79 -10.15 5.93
CA ARG A 112 15.08 -9.83 6.55
C ARG A 112 15.95 -9.12 5.55
N GLY A 113 15.49 -7.93 5.16
CA GLY A 113 16.34 -7.06 4.40
C GLY A 113 17.64 -7.08 5.18
N LYS A 114 18.70 -7.60 4.56
CA LYS A 114 19.75 -6.66 4.27
C LYS A 114 19.03 -5.46 3.66
N HIS A 115 18.55 -4.56 4.53
CA HIS A 115 18.82 -3.16 4.34
C HIS A 115 20.21 -3.21 3.77
N THR A 116 20.33 -2.89 2.49
CA THR A 116 21.56 -2.29 2.05
C THR A 116 21.79 -1.22 3.11
N THR A 117 22.61 -1.55 4.11
CA THR A 117 23.51 -0.58 4.71
C THR A 117 23.99 0.14 3.49
N VAL A 118 23.47 1.35 3.29
CA VAL A 118 24.06 2.30 2.38
C VAL A 118 25.53 2.17 2.74
N LYS A 119 26.33 1.61 1.82
CA LYS A 119 27.77 1.62 2.02
C LYS A 119 28.06 3.10 1.97
N HIS A 120 28.17 3.71 3.16
CA HIS A 120 28.58 5.08 3.33
C HIS A 120 29.99 5.15 2.78
N SER A 121 30.11 5.44 1.48
CA SER A 121 31.37 5.90 0.93
C SER A 121 31.60 7.29 1.52
N ASN A 122 32.43 7.31 2.56
CA ASN A 122 33.07 8.46 3.20
C ASN A 122 32.21 9.39 4.08
N LYS A 123 32.37 9.18 5.40
CA LYS A 123 32.54 10.19 6.47
C LYS A 123 31.75 11.50 6.35
N ASN A 124 30.45 11.41 6.61
CA ASN A 124 29.75 12.22 7.62
C ASN A 124 28.57 11.35 8.07
N THR A 125 28.74 10.65 9.19
CA THR A 125 27.80 9.62 9.66
C THR A 125 26.45 10.23 9.98
N LEU A 126 25.49 10.11 9.06
CA LEU A 126 24.10 10.40 9.34
C LEU A 126 23.65 9.59 10.56
N ARG A 127 23.04 10.29 11.52
CA ARG A 127 22.56 9.70 12.77
C ARG A 127 21.28 8.87 12.57
N TYR A 128 20.57 9.10 11.46
CA TYR A 128 19.28 8.50 11.14
C TYR A 128 19.31 7.76 9.80
N ASP A 129 18.60 6.64 9.72
CA ASP A 129 18.46 5.79 8.53
C ASP A 129 17.20 6.11 7.73
N TRP A 130 16.17 6.62 8.41
CA TRP A 130 14.84 6.81 7.84
C TRP A 130 14.19 8.11 8.31
N LEU A 131 13.53 8.81 7.37
CA LEU A 131 12.75 10.00 7.62
C LEU A 131 11.30 9.77 7.20
N PHE A 132 10.37 9.96 8.14
CA PHE A 132 8.94 10.11 7.84
C PHE A 132 8.56 11.58 7.72
N ILE A 133 7.83 11.94 6.68
CA ILE A 133 7.39 13.31 6.44
C ILE A 133 5.86 13.29 6.29
N ASP A 134 5.17 14.11 7.06
CA ASP A 134 3.77 14.41 6.76
C ASP A 134 3.63 15.23 5.45
N LEU A 135 2.43 15.29 4.88
CA LEU A 135 2.15 16.06 3.66
C LEU A 135 1.59 17.44 3.97
N ASP A 136 0.31 17.50 4.34
CA ASP A 136 -0.49 18.71 4.40
C ASP A 136 -0.01 19.60 5.55
N GLY A 137 0.21 20.89 5.32
CA GLY A 137 0.78 21.80 6.32
C GLY A 137 2.28 21.60 6.59
N THR A 138 2.86 20.48 6.16
CA THR A 138 4.29 20.15 6.35
C THR A 138 5.14 20.42 5.11
N ILE A 139 4.85 19.73 3.99
CA ILE A 139 5.52 19.94 2.68
C ILE A 139 4.56 20.33 1.56
N VAL A 140 3.26 20.18 1.80
CA VAL A 140 2.17 20.61 0.93
C VAL A 140 1.51 21.83 1.59
N THR A 141 1.32 22.89 0.83
CA THR A 141 0.69 24.14 1.26
C THR A 141 -0.83 23.97 1.45
N ASP A 142 -1.48 24.94 2.10
CA ASP A 142 -2.91 24.87 2.45
C ASP A 142 -3.83 24.84 1.21
N ASP A 143 -3.36 25.38 0.08
CA ASP A 143 -4.02 25.27 -1.23
C ASP A 143 -3.76 23.93 -1.93
N PHE A 144 -3.17 22.96 -1.22
CA PHE A 144 -2.80 21.62 -1.67
C PHE A 144 -1.70 21.57 -2.74
N THR A 145 -0.94 22.66 -2.88
CA THR A 145 0.20 22.74 -3.79
C THR A 145 1.44 22.10 -3.17
N LEU A 146 2.23 21.40 -4.00
CA LEU A 146 3.56 20.91 -3.61
C LEU A 146 4.59 21.79 -4.34
N PRO A 147 5.29 22.70 -3.64
CA PRO A 147 6.26 23.59 -4.27
C PRO A 147 7.41 22.84 -4.95
N GLU A 148 7.85 23.29 -6.12
CA GLU A 148 8.93 22.63 -6.88
C GLU A 148 10.26 22.64 -6.10
N ARG A 149 10.56 23.72 -5.36
CA ARG A 149 11.72 23.77 -4.47
C ARG A 149 11.71 22.64 -3.43
N THR A 150 10.52 22.32 -2.92
CA THR A 150 10.33 21.21 -1.96
C THR A 150 10.60 19.87 -2.64
N VAL A 151 10.17 19.68 -3.88
CA VAL A 151 10.47 18.46 -4.66
C VAL A 151 11.99 18.28 -4.80
N THR A 152 12.71 19.34 -5.21
CA THR A 152 14.17 19.32 -5.33
C THR A 152 14.84 19.03 -3.99
N ALA A 153 14.39 19.65 -2.89
CA ALA A 153 14.94 19.41 -1.56
C ALA A 153 14.77 17.95 -1.11
N ILE A 154 13.58 17.36 -1.32
CA ILE A 154 13.32 15.95 -1.03
C ILE A 154 14.16 15.03 -1.93
N GLU A 155 14.38 15.39 -3.20
CA GLU A 155 15.25 14.64 -4.10
C GLU A 155 16.69 14.58 -3.60
N GLU A 156 17.25 15.70 -3.13
CA GLU A 156 18.58 15.73 -2.52
C GLU A 156 18.62 14.96 -1.19
N LEU A 157 17.57 15.02 -0.37
CA LEU A 157 17.49 14.25 0.88
C LEU A 157 17.50 12.74 0.62
N LYS A 158 16.80 12.25 -0.40
CA LYS A 158 16.76 10.82 -0.74
C LYS A 158 18.14 10.24 -1.09
N LYS A 159 19.12 11.08 -1.47
CA LYS A 159 20.50 10.62 -1.74
C LYS A 159 21.24 10.20 -0.47
N ILE A 160 20.78 10.66 0.70
CA ILE A 160 21.48 10.47 1.96
C ILE A 160 20.65 9.68 2.98
N ILE A 161 19.32 9.76 2.94
CA ILE A 161 18.40 9.07 3.87
C ILE A 161 17.22 8.45 3.12
N ARG A 162 16.64 7.37 3.66
CA ARG A 162 15.38 6.83 3.12
C ARG A 162 14.23 7.73 3.55
N VAL A 163 13.43 8.16 2.59
CA VAL A 163 12.31 9.08 2.82
C VAL A 163 10.99 8.36 2.60
N SER A 164 10.07 8.49 3.55
CA SER A 164 8.71 7.96 3.45
C SER A 164 7.70 9.01 3.87
N VAL A 165 6.48 8.87 3.36
CA VAL A 165 5.36 9.73 3.71
C VAL A 165 4.56 9.10 4.84
N ALA A 166 4.12 9.92 5.79
CA ALA A 166 3.16 9.52 6.83
C ALA A 166 1.98 10.50 6.90
N THR A 167 0.85 10.14 6.28
CA THR A 167 -0.25 11.08 6.02
C THR A 167 -1.62 10.56 6.43
N GLY A 168 -2.53 11.48 6.76
CA GLY A 168 -3.96 11.21 6.89
C GLY A 168 -4.65 10.85 5.56
N ARG A 169 -4.05 11.25 4.43
CA ARG A 169 -4.59 10.97 3.10
C ARG A 169 -4.68 9.47 2.82
N SER A 170 -5.67 9.10 1.99
CA SER A 170 -5.69 7.79 1.34
C SER A 170 -4.54 7.67 0.35
N TYR A 171 -4.09 6.44 0.05
CA TYR A 171 -3.11 6.22 -1.02
C TYR A 171 -3.54 6.86 -2.35
N THR A 172 -4.83 6.79 -2.70
CA THR A 172 -5.35 7.34 -3.96
C THR A 172 -5.17 8.85 -4.03
N SER A 173 -5.49 9.59 -2.96
CA SER A 173 -5.34 11.05 -2.92
C SER A 173 -3.89 11.49 -2.73
N ALA A 174 -3.06 10.70 -2.05
CA ALA A 174 -1.63 10.98 -1.89
C ALA A 174 -0.80 10.68 -3.16
N LYS A 175 -1.32 9.84 -4.08
CA LYS A 175 -0.58 9.32 -5.24
C LYS A 175 0.04 10.41 -6.12
N VAL A 176 -0.61 11.57 -6.24
CA VAL A 176 -0.09 12.70 -7.03
C VAL A 176 1.22 13.22 -6.45
N TYR A 177 1.29 13.40 -5.14
CA TYR A 177 2.50 13.87 -4.45
C TYR A 177 3.59 12.82 -4.45
N LEU A 178 3.25 11.56 -4.16
CA LEU A 178 4.21 10.44 -4.16
C LEU A 178 4.91 10.28 -5.51
N LYS A 179 4.18 10.49 -6.61
CA LYS A 179 4.75 10.47 -7.96
C LYS A 179 5.70 11.63 -8.20
N LYS A 180 5.30 12.86 -7.86
CA LYS A 180 6.16 14.04 -8.00
C LYS A 180 7.45 13.91 -7.19
N LEU A 181 7.33 13.45 -5.95
CA LEU A 181 8.45 13.22 -5.04
C LEU A 181 9.24 11.94 -5.37
N GLN A 182 8.76 11.11 -6.30
CA GLN A 182 9.31 9.79 -6.63
C GLN A 182 9.62 8.95 -5.38
N ILE A 183 8.65 8.86 -4.46
CA ILE A 183 8.76 8.03 -3.26
C ILE A 183 8.52 6.58 -3.66
N SER A 184 9.47 5.71 -3.35
CA SER A 184 9.42 4.27 -3.60
C SER A 184 9.36 3.43 -2.32
N GLU A 185 9.42 4.08 -1.16
CA GLU A 185 9.52 3.45 0.14
C GLU A 185 8.17 3.18 0.79
N MET A 186 8.14 2.30 1.79
CA MET A 186 6.91 1.98 2.53
C MET A 186 6.38 3.23 3.24
N CYS A 187 5.15 3.62 2.91
CA CYS A 187 4.51 4.83 3.43
C CYS A 187 3.33 4.50 4.34
N ILE A 188 3.01 5.42 5.23
CA ILE A 188 1.88 5.36 6.16
C ILE A 188 0.73 6.20 5.61
N PHE A 189 -0.46 5.61 5.52
CA PHE A 189 -1.67 6.25 5.01
C PHE A 189 -2.82 6.17 6.02
N GLN A 190 -3.83 7.01 5.83
CA GLN A 190 -5.05 7.01 6.65
C GLN A 190 -4.72 7.07 8.14
N ASN A 191 -3.84 8.00 8.52
CA ASN A 191 -3.41 8.23 9.89
C ASN A 191 -2.83 6.99 10.59
N GLY A 192 -2.32 6.01 9.84
CA GLY A 192 -1.73 4.79 10.40
C GLY A 192 -2.57 3.53 10.25
N ALA A 193 -3.72 3.58 9.57
CA ALA A 193 -4.51 2.37 9.33
C ALA A 193 -3.84 1.42 8.32
N ILE A 194 -3.00 1.96 7.43
CA ILE A 194 -2.42 1.24 6.31
C ILE A 194 -0.94 1.60 6.13
N LEU A 195 -0.09 0.57 5.98
CA LEU A 195 1.21 0.69 5.35
C LEU A 195 1.10 0.26 3.89
N LYS A 196 1.64 1.07 2.97
CA LYS A 196 1.69 0.69 1.56
C LYS A 196 2.97 1.16 0.88
N ASN A 197 3.62 0.27 0.15
CA ASN A 197 4.73 0.62 -0.72
C ASN A 197 4.18 1.07 -2.10
N PRO A 198 4.44 2.31 -2.53
CA PRO A 198 3.93 2.84 -3.80
C PRO A 198 4.58 2.22 -5.04
N LEU A 199 5.80 1.68 -4.92
CA LEU A 199 6.56 1.05 -6.01
C LEU A 199 6.18 -0.42 -6.18
N THR A 200 6.26 -1.22 -5.11
CA THR A 200 6.02 -2.67 -5.16
C THR A 200 4.54 -3.02 -5.08
N GLY A 201 3.70 -2.11 -4.57
CA GLY A 201 2.28 -2.35 -4.30
C GLY A 201 2.02 -3.16 -3.03
N GLU A 202 3.07 -3.51 -2.26
CA GLU A 202 2.96 -4.15 -0.95
C GLU A 202 2.01 -3.36 -0.04
N LEU A 203 1.11 -4.06 0.64
CA LEU A 203 0.03 -3.48 1.42
C LEU A 203 -0.17 -4.25 2.72
N SER A 204 0.02 -3.58 3.85
CA SER A 204 -0.33 -4.08 5.18
C SER A 204 -1.45 -3.22 5.75
N VAL A 205 -2.60 -3.84 6.02
CA VAL A 205 -3.68 -3.18 6.75
C VAL A 205 -3.48 -3.49 8.22
N LEU A 206 -3.18 -2.45 9.01
CA LEU A 206 -2.81 -2.61 10.41
C LEU A 206 -4.05 -2.78 11.28
N HIS A 207 -5.05 -1.92 11.07
CA HIS A 207 -6.29 -1.93 11.84
C HIS A 207 -7.49 -1.63 10.96
N ARG A 208 -8.63 -2.22 11.30
CA ARG A 208 -9.93 -1.95 10.68
C ARG A 208 -10.97 -1.75 11.76
N ILE A 209 -11.97 -0.93 11.47
CA ILE A 209 -13.18 -0.91 12.30
C ILE A 209 -13.95 -2.20 11.99
N ASP A 210 -14.30 -2.94 13.04
CA ASP A 210 -15.09 -4.17 12.92
C ASP A 210 -16.42 -3.90 12.21
N ALA A 211 -16.93 -4.88 11.47
CA ALA A 211 -18.17 -4.72 10.69
C ALA A 211 -19.35 -4.29 11.56
N GLU A 212 -19.51 -4.89 12.74
CA GLU A 212 -20.54 -4.54 13.72
C GLU A 212 -20.49 -3.05 14.10
N LEU A 213 -19.30 -2.54 14.45
CA LEU A 213 -19.10 -1.14 14.81
C LEU A 213 -19.33 -0.21 13.61
N ALA A 214 -18.85 -0.61 12.43
CA ALA A 214 -19.07 0.15 11.21
C ALA A 214 -20.56 0.28 10.90
N HIS A 215 -21.34 -0.79 11.09
CA HIS A 215 -22.80 -0.76 10.94
C HIS A 215 -23.46 0.20 11.95
N GLY A 216 -23.05 0.15 13.22
CA GLY A 216 -23.55 1.09 14.24
C GLY A 216 -23.23 2.55 13.90
N ILE A 217 -22.01 2.85 13.45
CA ILE A 217 -21.62 4.20 13.02
C ILE A 217 -22.45 4.69 11.83
N ILE A 218 -22.70 3.84 10.84
CA ILE A 218 -23.53 4.17 9.67
C ILE A 218 -24.96 4.48 10.11
N ASP A 219 -25.54 3.63 10.96
CA ASP A 219 -26.91 3.79 11.46
C ASP A 219 -27.08 5.08 12.26
N ILE A 220 -26.16 5.38 13.18
CA ILE A 220 -26.16 6.65 13.91
C ILE A 220 -26.01 7.83 12.96
N SER A 221 -25.11 7.75 11.97
CA SER A 221 -24.94 8.82 10.97
C SER A 221 -26.23 9.06 10.18
N TYR A 222 -26.95 7.99 9.82
CA TYR A 222 -28.22 8.08 9.10
C TYR A 222 -29.31 8.74 9.97
N ARG A 223 -29.47 8.30 11.22
CA ARG A 223 -30.43 8.87 12.19
C ARG A 223 -30.14 10.33 12.50
N ALA A 224 -28.86 10.70 12.61
CA ALA A 224 -28.41 12.06 12.85
C ALA A 224 -28.46 12.96 11.61
N GLY A 225 -28.87 12.45 10.44
CA GLY A 225 -28.87 13.20 9.18
C GLY A 225 -27.47 13.67 8.74
N THR A 226 -26.42 12.97 9.19
CA THR A 226 -25.02 13.33 8.92
C THR A 226 -24.49 12.51 7.75
N LYS A 227 -23.71 13.14 6.87
CA LYS A 227 -23.03 12.45 5.76
C LYS A 227 -21.77 11.77 6.26
N LEU A 228 -21.72 10.45 6.11
CA LEU A 228 -20.53 9.65 6.38
C LEU A 228 -19.78 9.36 5.09
N TYR A 229 -18.49 9.70 5.06
CA TYR A 229 -17.57 9.31 4.00
C TYR A 229 -16.65 8.20 4.52
N GLY A 230 -16.76 7.01 3.95
CA GLY A 230 -16.00 5.85 4.40
C GLY A 230 -15.56 4.95 3.25
N ARG A 231 -14.42 4.28 3.41
CA ARG A 231 -14.01 3.19 2.52
C ARG A 231 -14.37 1.86 3.17
N PHE A 232 -15.39 1.20 2.64
CA PHE A 232 -15.85 -0.10 3.11
C PHE A 232 -15.19 -1.23 2.32
N SER A 233 -14.80 -2.30 3.01
CA SER A 233 -14.26 -3.52 2.40
C SER A 233 -15.38 -4.55 2.27
N GLY A 234 -16.06 -4.63 1.12
CA GLY A 234 -17.14 -5.59 0.86
C GLY A 234 -17.98 -5.22 -0.37
N ASN A 235 -18.80 -6.15 -0.85
CA ASN A 235 -19.59 -6.03 -2.10
C ASN A 235 -20.86 -5.15 -2.02
N ARG A 236 -21.03 -4.30 -0.99
CA ARG A 236 -22.20 -3.41 -0.93
C ARG A 236 -21.96 -2.12 -1.70
N ARG A 237 -22.93 -1.80 -2.55
CA ARG A 237 -22.97 -0.69 -3.51
C ARG A 237 -22.58 0.64 -2.85
N ARG A 238 -21.87 1.48 -3.62
CA ARG A 238 -21.61 2.90 -3.32
C ARG A 238 -22.89 3.74 -3.18
N ASP A 239 -24.04 3.14 -3.43
CA ASP A 239 -25.27 3.86 -3.77
C ASP A 239 -26.13 4.23 -2.55
N GLU A 240 -25.79 3.75 -1.34
CA GLU A 240 -26.53 4.09 -0.11
C GLU A 240 -25.90 5.26 0.69
N ALA A 241 -24.68 5.69 0.35
CA ALA A 241 -24.05 6.88 0.92
C ALA A 241 -24.09 8.02 -0.10
N GLY A 242 -25.26 8.68 -0.19
CA GLY A 242 -25.59 9.71 -1.16
C GLY A 242 -24.48 10.72 -1.43
N GLY A 243 -23.87 10.58 -2.61
CA GLY A 243 -23.04 11.62 -3.20
C GLY A 243 -23.92 12.75 -3.72
N GLN A 244 -23.91 13.89 -3.02
CA GLN A 244 -23.99 15.22 -3.61
C GLN A 244 -23.69 16.29 -2.54
N SER A 245 -23.06 17.38 -2.97
CA SER A 245 -22.56 18.52 -2.21
C SER A 245 -23.60 19.16 -1.27
N GLY A 246 -23.22 19.38 -0.01
CA GLY A 246 -24.00 20.21 0.93
C GLY A 246 -23.99 19.71 2.38
N ARG A 247 -23.55 20.60 3.29
CA ARG A 247 -23.55 20.63 4.79
C ARG A 247 -23.05 19.38 5.53
N ALA A 248 -21.92 19.53 6.23
CA ALA A 248 -21.35 18.58 7.17
C ALA A 248 -22.07 18.68 8.53
N GLY A 249 -22.65 17.57 8.99
CA GLY A 249 -23.25 17.45 10.32
C GLY A 249 -22.20 17.00 11.34
N ILE A 250 -22.24 17.58 12.53
CA ILE A 250 -21.47 17.11 13.68
C ILE A 250 -22.21 15.91 14.24
N LEU A 251 -21.55 14.75 14.37
CA LEU A 251 -22.02 13.66 15.24
C LEU A 251 -21.91 14.17 16.68
N TYR A 252 -22.92 14.90 17.15
CA TYR A 252 -23.04 15.17 18.58
C TYR A 252 -23.45 13.89 19.28
N PRO A 253 -22.76 13.52 20.37
CA PRO A 253 -23.04 12.30 21.12
C PRO A 253 -24.29 12.52 21.97
N SER A 254 -25.47 12.49 21.35
CA SER A 254 -26.72 12.23 22.09
C SER A 254 -26.89 10.73 22.35
N ASP A 255 -26.26 9.86 21.54
CA ASP A 255 -26.18 8.41 21.75
C ASP A 255 -24.96 8.02 22.60
N ASN A 256 -24.79 8.68 23.76
CA ASN A 256 -23.70 8.40 24.71
C ASN A 256 -23.59 6.92 25.10
N ALA A 257 -24.68 6.15 25.01
CA ALA A 257 -24.68 4.72 25.33
C ALA A 257 -23.87 3.88 24.33
N PHE A 258 -23.97 4.14 23.01
CA PHE A 258 -23.19 3.40 22.01
C PHE A 258 -21.73 3.84 22.04
N PHE A 259 -21.47 5.15 21.97
CA PHE A 259 -20.09 5.63 21.93
C PHE A 259 -19.34 5.41 23.26
N GLY A 260 -20.02 5.52 24.40
CA GLY A 260 -19.46 5.21 25.72
C GLY A 260 -18.91 3.79 25.83
N ASN A 261 -19.62 2.80 25.27
CA ASN A 261 -19.19 1.40 25.26
C ASN A 261 -18.10 1.09 24.20
N THR A 262 -17.76 2.05 23.34
CA THR A 262 -16.80 1.86 22.23
C THR A 262 -15.52 2.69 22.37
N GLN A 263 -15.35 3.44 23.47
CA GLN A 263 -14.20 4.34 23.68
C GLN A 263 -12.83 3.64 23.59
N ASN A 264 -12.77 2.31 23.75
CA ASN A 264 -11.56 1.51 23.60
C ASN A 264 -11.43 0.78 22.25
N ARG A 265 -12.42 0.90 21.36
CA ARG A 265 -12.47 0.21 20.06
C ARG A 265 -12.35 1.17 18.87
N ILE A 266 -12.79 2.42 19.02
CA ILE A 266 -12.71 3.47 17.99
C ILE A 266 -12.21 4.79 18.58
N ARG A 267 -11.58 5.59 17.73
CA ARG A 267 -11.08 6.93 18.04
C ARG A 267 -11.85 7.95 17.23
N PHE A 268 -12.20 9.06 17.89
CA PHE A 268 -12.76 10.25 17.27
C PHE A 268 -11.78 11.39 17.39
N PHE A 269 -11.50 12.06 16.28
CA PHE A 269 -10.72 13.28 16.29
C PHE A 269 -11.14 14.18 15.14
N ARG A 270 -10.86 15.48 15.29
CA ARG A 270 -11.16 16.48 14.28
C ARG A 270 -9.90 16.73 13.47
N SER A 271 -9.93 16.46 12.17
CA SER A 271 -8.79 16.73 11.27
C SER A 271 -8.90 18.07 10.54
N HIS A 272 -10.10 18.66 10.51
CA HIS A 272 -10.34 20.00 9.99
C HIS A 272 -11.61 20.55 10.65
N ASP A 273 -11.82 21.87 10.56
CA ASP A 273 -13.01 22.52 11.11
C ASP A 273 -14.36 21.90 10.72
N LYS A 274 -14.44 21.21 9.58
CA LYS A 274 -15.68 20.64 9.05
C LYS A 274 -15.69 19.10 9.02
N PHE A 275 -14.61 18.45 9.47
CA PHE A 275 -14.43 17.01 9.34
C PHE A 275 -14.09 16.36 10.68
N TRP A 276 -14.93 15.41 11.08
CA TRP A 276 -14.64 14.45 12.12
C TRP A 276 -14.16 13.15 11.48
N GLU A 277 -13.09 12.59 12.01
CA GLU A 277 -12.57 11.29 11.63
C GLU A 277 -12.90 10.26 12.70
N ILE A 278 -13.30 9.08 12.22
CA ILE A 278 -13.56 7.90 13.04
C ILE A 278 -12.62 6.80 12.55
N THR A 279 -11.74 6.36 13.42
CA THR A 279 -10.78 5.29 13.13
C THR A 279 -10.82 4.21 14.20
N HIS A 280 -10.18 3.06 13.95
CA HIS A 280 -10.00 2.07 15.01
C HIS A 280 -9.09 2.63 16.11
N ALA A 281 -9.31 2.30 17.39
CA ALA A 281 -8.63 2.93 18.53
C ALA A 281 -7.10 2.91 18.45
N ASN A 282 -6.53 1.85 17.87
CA ASN A 282 -5.09 1.69 17.68
C ASN A 282 -4.53 2.36 16.41
N VAL A 283 -5.36 3.08 15.63
CA VAL A 283 -4.89 3.81 14.44
C VAL A 283 -4.26 5.13 14.87
N SER A 284 -2.96 5.22 14.69
CA SER A 284 -2.20 6.46 14.75
C SER A 284 -0.93 6.35 13.90
N LYS A 285 -0.38 7.49 13.46
CA LYS A 285 0.92 7.51 12.76
C LYS A 285 2.02 6.96 13.67
N GLY A 286 1.97 7.23 14.97
CA GLY A 286 2.93 6.71 15.96
C GLY A 286 2.90 5.18 16.05
N ASN A 287 1.72 4.57 16.19
CA ASN A 287 1.59 3.11 16.19
C ASN A 287 2.06 2.49 14.86
N ALA A 288 1.75 3.14 13.73
CA ALA A 288 2.18 2.68 12.43
C ALA A 288 3.71 2.72 12.28
N VAL A 289 4.38 3.80 12.73
CA VAL A 289 5.84 3.89 12.75
C VAL A 289 6.46 2.84 13.69
N GLN A 290 5.84 2.54 14.83
CA GLN A 290 6.28 1.47 15.73
C GLN A 290 6.19 0.07 15.12
N ILE A 291 5.09 -0.22 14.41
CA ILE A 291 4.92 -1.48 13.68
C ILE A 291 5.95 -1.55 12.55
N PHE A 292 6.07 -0.49 11.76
CA PHE A 292 7.09 -0.36 10.72
C PHE A 292 8.51 -0.59 11.26
N SER A 293 8.89 0.05 12.37
CA SER A 293 10.22 -0.11 12.99
C SER A 293 10.52 -1.57 13.34
N ARG A 294 9.54 -2.29 13.92
CA ARG A 294 9.65 -3.72 14.28
C ARG A 294 9.75 -4.60 13.04
N GLU A 295 8.90 -4.39 12.06
CA GLU A 295 8.86 -5.19 10.82
C GLU A 295 10.13 -5.01 9.97
N TYR A 296 10.62 -3.78 9.90
CA TYR A 296 11.82 -3.45 9.14
C TYR A 296 13.10 -3.62 9.98
N GLY A 297 13.03 -3.82 11.30
CA GLY A 297 14.21 -3.96 12.15
C GLY A 297 15.08 -2.70 12.21
N ILE A 298 14.45 -1.51 12.15
CA ILE A 298 15.13 -0.22 12.25
C ILE A 298 14.95 0.31 13.68
N PRO A 299 16.01 0.53 14.45
CA PRO A 299 15.88 1.04 15.80
C PRO A 299 15.20 2.42 15.83
N GLN A 300 14.33 2.64 16.82
CA GLN A 300 13.67 3.93 17.08
C GLN A 300 14.63 5.12 17.01
N ALA A 301 15.81 4.99 17.62
CA ALA A 301 16.86 6.02 17.65
C ALA A 301 17.40 6.42 16.26
N ARG A 302 17.18 5.60 15.23
CA ARG A 302 17.62 5.84 13.84
C ARG A 302 16.48 6.29 12.93
N ILE A 303 15.30 6.58 13.48
CA ILE A 303 14.16 7.10 12.74
C ILE A 303 13.99 8.58 13.10
N ALA A 304 13.76 9.41 12.10
CA ALA A 304 13.38 10.79 12.24
C ALA A 304 11.99 11.01 11.63
N ALA A 305 11.28 12.04 12.10
CA ALA A 305 10.01 12.43 11.52
C ALA A 305 9.76 13.93 11.62
N VAL A 306 8.95 14.46 10.70
CA VAL A 306 8.49 15.86 10.70
C VAL A 306 6.99 15.92 10.38
N GLY A 307 6.28 16.79 11.10
CA GLY A 307 4.85 17.03 10.93
C GLY A 307 4.43 18.43 11.40
N ASP A 308 3.13 18.71 11.41
CA ASP A 308 2.58 20.02 11.73
C ASP A 308 1.45 19.96 12.77
N HIS A 309 0.67 18.88 12.82
CA HIS A 309 -0.58 18.86 13.59
C HIS A 309 -0.65 17.77 14.68
N ASP A 310 -1.72 17.80 15.46
CA ASP A 310 -1.96 16.89 16.60
C ASP A 310 -1.95 15.39 16.23
N ASN A 311 -2.29 15.02 14.99
CA ASN A 311 -2.20 13.64 14.52
C ASN A 311 -0.75 13.15 14.31
N ASP A 312 0.24 14.06 14.39
CA ASP A 312 1.67 13.74 14.36
C ASP A 312 2.28 13.57 15.74
N LEU A 313 1.61 14.00 16.83
CA LEU A 313 2.16 14.00 18.20
C LEU A 313 2.77 12.65 18.58
N GLU A 314 2.01 11.56 18.40
CA GLU A 314 2.46 10.22 18.76
C GLU A 314 3.66 9.76 17.92
N MET A 315 3.73 10.16 16.64
CA MET A 315 4.86 9.84 15.77
C MET A 315 6.11 10.64 16.18
N ILE A 316 5.97 11.96 16.32
CA ILE A 316 7.05 12.88 16.66
C ILE A 316 7.62 12.59 18.05
N ALA A 317 6.78 12.25 19.03
CA ALA A 317 7.22 11.86 20.36
C ALA A 317 7.96 10.51 20.38
N TRP A 318 7.61 9.60 19.47
CA TRP A 318 8.15 8.25 19.47
C TRP A 318 9.47 8.13 18.71
N VAL A 319 9.68 8.84 17.60
CA VAL A 319 10.91 8.69 16.80
C VAL A 319 12.16 9.22 17.51
N GLY A 320 13.34 8.77 17.09
CA GLY A 320 14.62 9.25 17.64
C GLY A 320 14.87 10.74 17.43
N LYS A 321 14.36 11.32 16.34
CA LYS A 321 14.35 12.78 16.12
C LYS A 321 13.01 13.25 15.56
N GLY A 322 12.18 13.78 16.46
CA GLY A 322 10.95 14.47 16.11
C GLY A 322 11.20 15.93 15.77
N MET A 323 10.66 16.41 14.66
CA MET A 323 10.73 17.79 14.20
C MET A 323 9.32 18.29 13.89
N CYS A 324 9.13 19.60 13.85
CA CYS A 324 7.87 20.19 13.39
C CYS A 324 8.10 21.42 12.51
N VAL A 325 7.09 21.82 11.75
CA VAL A 325 7.11 23.14 11.08
C VAL A 325 6.86 24.28 12.07
N GLU A 326 7.28 25.49 11.74
CA GLU A 326 7.07 26.70 12.57
C GLU A 326 5.60 27.03 12.79
N THR A 327 4.75 26.72 11.81
CA THR A 327 3.30 26.90 11.85
C THR A 327 2.57 25.79 12.58
N ALA A 328 3.29 24.80 13.12
CA ALA A 328 2.70 23.64 13.77
C ALA A 328 1.78 24.01 14.95
N SER A 329 0.89 23.08 15.30
CA SER A 329 0.06 23.15 16.50
C SER A 329 0.88 23.41 17.77
N GLU A 330 0.29 24.11 18.73
CA GLU A 330 0.95 24.42 20.01
C GLU A 330 1.28 23.15 20.82
N ASN A 331 0.50 22.09 20.66
CA ASN A 331 0.81 20.80 21.28
C ASN A 331 2.08 20.19 20.68
N LEU A 332 2.24 20.21 19.36
CA LEU A 332 3.41 19.64 18.70
C LEU A 332 4.68 20.45 18.97
N LYS A 333 4.55 21.78 18.98
CA LYS A 333 5.62 22.73 19.35
C LYS A 333 6.16 22.54 20.76
N LYS A 334 5.35 22.02 21.69
CA LYS A 334 5.78 21.68 23.06
C LYS A 334 6.58 20.38 23.11
N LEU A 335 6.37 19.45 22.17
CA LEU A 335 7.07 18.17 22.12
C LEU A 335 8.49 18.27 21.57
N THR A 336 8.74 19.20 20.65
CA THR A 336 10.06 19.35 20.02
C THR A 336 10.45 20.81 19.82
N GLN A 337 11.74 21.08 20.04
CA GLN A 337 12.36 22.38 19.74
C GLN A 337 12.93 22.45 18.32
N PHE A 338 13.01 21.32 17.60
CA PHE A 338 13.54 21.28 16.25
C PHE A 338 12.48 21.73 15.25
N ARG A 339 12.59 22.98 14.80
CA ARG A 339 11.61 23.64 13.94
C ARG A 339 12.18 23.98 12.57
N ILE A 340 11.44 23.62 11.52
CA ILE A 340 11.73 24.04 10.15
C ILE A 340 10.68 25.06 9.68
N PRO A 341 10.99 25.90 8.69
CA PRO A 341 9.98 26.73 8.04
C PRO A 341 8.82 25.89 7.47
N GLY A 342 7.67 26.53 7.24
CA GLY A 342 6.54 25.90 6.59
C GLY A 342 6.78 25.56 5.11
N PRO A 343 5.80 24.92 4.44
CA PRO A 343 5.90 24.54 3.03
C PRO A 343 6.07 25.74 2.10
N GLU A 344 5.45 26.89 2.41
CA GLU A 344 5.57 28.16 1.68
C GLU A 344 7.02 28.67 1.58
N GLN A 345 7.84 28.39 2.60
CA GLN A 345 9.23 28.82 2.70
C GLN A 345 10.22 27.69 2.38
N CYS A 346 9.73 26.55 1.87
CA CYS A 346 10.53 25.37 1.56
C CYS A 346 11.33 24.85 2.78
N GLY A 347 10.66 24.63 3.92
CA GLY A 347 11.33 24.10 5.12
C GLY A 347 12.08 22.78 4.93
N ALA A 348 11.69 21.99 3.91
CA ALA A 348 12.37 20.75 3.53
C ALA A 348 13.88 20.94 3.25
N GLU A 349 14.32 22.12 2.78
CA GLU A 349 15.74 22.42 2.58
C GLU A 349 16.56 22.37 3.88
N LYS A 350 15.93 22.65 5.03
CA LYS A 350 16.59 22.66 6.34
C LYS A 350 16.73 21.27 6.94
N LEU A 351 15.94 20.29 6.51
CA LEU A 351 15.94 18.94 7.05
C LEU A 351 17.31 18.26 6.93
N ARG A 352 18.07 18.52 5.87
CA ARG A 352 19.39 17.91 5.67
C ARG A 352 20.33 18.21 6.83
N ASN A 353 20.41 19.48 7.22
CA ASN A 353 21.28 19.92 8.31
C ASN A 353 20.79 19.39 9.66
N MET A 354 19.47 19.28 9.82
CA MET A 354 18.88 18.68 11.01
C MET A 354 19.15 17.18 11.12
N LEU A 355 19.32 16.45 10.02
CA LEU A 355 19.59 15.00 10.09
C LEU A 355 21.08 14.65 10.30
N LEU A 356 21.97 15.60 10.02
CA LEU A 356 23.42 15.46 10.19
C LEU A 356 23.90 15.80 11.61
N THR A 357 23.02 16.32 12.47
CA THR A 357 23.26 16.69 13.88
C THR A 357 22.55 15.73 14.83
#